data_AF-A0A5K7XD17-F1
#
_entry.id   AF-A0A5K7XD17-F1
#
_cell.length_a   1.000
_cell.length_b   1.000
_cell.length_c   1.000
_cell.angle_alpha   90.00
_cell.angle_beta   90.00
_cell.angle_gamma   90.00
#
_symmetry.space_group_name_H-M   'P 1'
#
loop_
_entity.id
_entity.type
_entity.pdbx_description
1 polymer ?
#
loop_
_entity_poly.entity_id
_entity_poly.type
_entity_poly.pdbx_seq_one_letter_code
_entity_poly.pdbx_strand_id
1 'polypeptide(L)'
;MNGRHGVDRPFTNEWYAGHAGAWRNNYLAGGLWGWAGLDTVNSWLGWNTYDINNTAAPESNQSIVTSVGESPVLSANYAEPPANGENAPAGDWLPLGVFALEAPNEGGEQLVQLALRRDGTLEGVAYAKATDESSNLTGEVDRETNTAYWKVDANQKVAFAAPLKTLTSGEGPVDVTLADGEKQTWTSARLKQPAE
;
A
#
# COMPACT_ATOMS: atom_id res chain seq x y z
N MET A 1 -31.09 5.21 17.19
CA MET A 1 -29.83 4.44 17.24
C MET A 1 -29.15 4.72 15.91
N ASN A 2 -28.28 5.73 15.86
CA ASN A 2 -27.66 6.20 14.61
C ASN A 2 -26.46 5.32 14.27
N GLY A 3 -26.57 4.59 13.17
CA GLY A 3 -25.58 3.64 12.71
C GLY A 3 -24.28 4.31 12.28
N ARG A 4 -23.19 3.91 12.95
CA ARG A 4 -21.82 4.08 12.48
C ARG A 4 -21.52 3.01 11.42
N HIS A 5 -22.22 3.03 10.28
CA HIS A 5 -22.01 2.01 9.24
C HIS A 5 -20.79 2.28 8.34
N GLY A 6 -20.16 3.47 8.44
CA GLY A 6 -18.98 3.83 7.65
C GLY A 6 -17.62 3.37 8.20
N VAL A 7 -17.53 2.97 9.49
CA VAL A 7 -16.24 2.57 10.12
C VAL A 7 -15.82 1.13 9.78
N ASP A 8 -16.76 0.27 9.40
CA ASP A 8 -16.47 -1.13 9.05
C ASP A 8 -15.90 -1.29 7.63
N ARG A 9 -15.95 -0.24 6.79
CA ARG A 9 -15.64 -0.33 5.36
C ARG A 9 -14.72 0.81 4.88
N PRO A 10 -13.44 0.80 5.29
CA PRO A 10 -12.48 1.85 4.92
C PRO A 10 -12.31 1.97 3.41
N PHE A 11 -11.98 3.17 2.94
CA PHE A 11 -11.74 3.50 1.52
C PHE A 11 -12.92 3.21 0.57
N THR A 12 -14.15 3.11 1.09
CA THR A 12 -15.37 3.11 0.29
C THR A 12 -15.89 4.53 0.07
N ASN A 13 -16.81 4.73 -0.88
CA ASN A 13 -17.44 6.04 -1.09
C ASN A 13 -18.12 6.58 0.18
N GLU A 14 -18.72 5.69 0.99
CA GLU A 14 -19.34 6.04 2.26
C GLU A 14 -18.29 6.47 3.31
N TRP A 15 -17.17 5.75 3.39
CA TRP A 15 -16.06 6.14 4.26
C TRP A 15 -15.50 7.52 3.89
N TYR A 16 -15.31 7.80 2.60
CA TYR A 16 -14.85 9.11 2.12
C TYR A 16 -15.85 10.24 2.37
N ALA A 17 -17.16 9.96 2.44
CA ALA A 17 -18.15 10.95 2.85
C ALA A 17 -17.99 11.39 4.31
N GLY A 18 -17.48 10.50 5.18
CA GLY A 18 -17.10 10.81 6.56
C GLY A 18 -15.71 11.43 6.72
N HIS A 19 -14.86 11.34 5.69
CA HIS A 19 -13.45 11.72 5.71
C HIS A 19 -13.12 12.74 4.61
N ALA A 20 -13.77 13.91 4.64
CA ALA A 20 -13.70 14.90 3.57
C ALA A 20 -12.29 15.47 3.29
N GLY A 21 -11.33 15.32 4.22
CA GLY A 21 -9.93 15.73 4.04
C GLY A 21 -9.00 14.63 3.54
N ALA A 22 -9.48 13.38 3.48
CA ALA A 22 -8.69 12.25 3.00
C ALA A 22 -8.49 12.37 1.49
N TRP A 23 -7.25 12.14 1.06
CA TRP A 23 -6.90 12.15 -0.36
C TRP A 23 -7.76 11.13 -1.12
N ARG A 24 -8.39 11.60 -2.20
CA ARG A 24 -9.14 10.75 -3.11
C ARG A 24 -9.02 11.29 -4.52
N ASN A 25 -8.47 10.49 -5.41
CA ASN A 25 -8.66 10.75 -6.83
C ASN A 25 -10.10 10.34 -7.21
N ASN A 26 -10.92 11.30 -7.66
CA ASN A 26 -12.33 11.08 -8.02
C ASN A 26 -12.54 9.98 -9.08
N TYR A 27 -11.53 9.68 -9.91
CA TYR A 27 -11.58 8.62 -10.91
C TYR A 27 -11.31 7.21 -10.33
N LEU A 28 -10.82 7.11 -9.10
CA LEU A 28 -10.57 5.84 -8.44
C LEU A 28 -11.83 5.23 -7.79
N ALA A 29 -12.96 5.95 -7.72
CA ALA A 29 -14.15 5.54 -6.97
C ALA A 29 -14.72 4.13 -7.29
N GLY A 30 -14.32 3.50 -8.41
CA GLY A 30 -14.63 2.10 -8.75
C GLY A 30 -13.43 1.13 -8.81
N GLY A 31 -12.22 1.59 -8.47
CA GLY A 31 -10.95 0.86 -8.63
C GLY A 31 -9.89 1.12 -7.55
N LEU A 32 -10.27 1.75 -6.43
CA LEU A 32 -9.43 2.07 -5.25
C LEU A 32 -8.77 0.86 -4.58
N TRP A 33 -9.37 -0.32 -4.72
CA TRP A 33 -8.87 -1.61 -4.25
C TRP A 33 -8.14 -2.40 -5.33
N GLY A 34 -8.04 -1.81 -6.52
CA GLY A 34 -7.24 -2.33 -7.62
C GLY A 34 -5.78 -2.43 -7.26
N TRP A 35 -5.10 -3.32 -7.96
CA TRP A 35 -3.66 -3.45 -7.86
C TRP A 35 -3.05 -3.56 -9.25
N ALA A 36 -1.76 -3.23 -9.32
CA ALA A 36 -0.93 -3.44 -10.49
C ALA A 36 0.21 -4.38 -10.14
N GLY A 37 0.52 -5.30 -11.04
CA GLY A 37 1.71 -6.13 -10.98
C GLY A 37 2.96 -5.32 -11.32
N LEU A 38 4.13 -5.91 -11.05
CA LEU A 38 5.41 -5.23 -11.24
C LEU A 38 5.63 -4.79 -12.70
N ASP A 39 5.29 -5.64 -13.67
CA ASP A 39 5.40 -5.31 -15.10
C ASP A 39 4.51 -4.13 -15.52
N THR A 40 3.29 -4.05 -14.98
CA THR A 40 2.38 -2.93 -15.23
C THR A 40 2.88 -1.65 -14.61
N VAL A 41 3.43 -1.71 -13.38
CA VAL A 41 4.05 -0.55 -12.72
C VAL A 41 5.25 -0.04 -13.54
N ASN A 42 6.14 -0.93 -13.97
CA ASN A 42 7.31 -0.55 -14.77
C ASN A 42 6.89 0.07 -16.11
N SER A 43 5.92 -0.54 -16.79
CA SER A 43 5.36 -0.03 -18.03
C SER A 43 4.69 1.34 -17.85
N TRP A 44 4.00 1.54 -16.71
CA TRP A 44 3.32 2.79 -16.36
C TRP A 44 4.29 3.96 -16.16
N LEU A 45 5.41 3.69 -15.48
CA LEU A 45 6.49 4.62 -15.22
C LEU A 45 7.37 4.88 -16.46
N GLY A 46 7.20 4.10 -17.53
CA GLY A 46 8.04 4.18 -18.73
C GLY A 46 9.49 3.76 -18.47
N TRP A 47 9.72 2.91 -17.47
CA TRP A 47 11.04 2.37 -17.17
C TRP A 47 11.27 1.13 -18.05
N ASN A 48 12.37 1.11 -18.82
CA ASN A 48 12.69 -0.06 -19.62
C ASN A 48 13.04 -1.24 -18.70
N THR A 49 12.48 -2.41 -18.97
CA THR A 49 12.70 -3.66 -18.20
C THR A 49 14.18 -4.08 -18.12
N TYR A 50 15.05 -3.50 -18.97
CA TYR A 50 16.48 -3.75 -18.98
C TYR A 50 17.25 -3.02 -17.85
N ASP A 51 16.75 -1.88 -17.33
CA ASP A 51 17.42 -1.13 -16.25
C ASP A 51 17.21 -1.74 -14.85
N ILE A 52 16.14 -2.51 -14.68
CA ILE A 52 15.68 -3.04 -13.37
C ILE A 52 16.08 -4.51 -13.12
N ASN A 53 16.50 -5.23 -14.16
CA ASN A 53 16.94 -6.63 -14.07
C ASN A 53 18.46 -6.80 -13.86
N ASN A 54 19.23 -5.70 -13.75
CA ASN A 54 20.67 -5.76 -13.48
C ASN A 54 21.05 -5.71 -11.99
N THR A 55 20.11 -6.05 -11.10
CA THR A 55 20.42 -6.54 -9.76
C THR A 55 20.13 -8.03 -9.70
N ALA A 56 21.14 -8.83 -10.09
CA ALA A 56 21.21 -10.29 -10.04
C ALA A 56 20.21 -11.07 -10.92
N ALA A 57 20.74 -12.10 -11.59
CA ALA A 57 20.03 -13.03 -12.45
C ALA A 57 18.75 -13.63 -11.83
N PRO A 58 17.81 -14.15 -12.65
CA PRO A 58 16.68 -14.96 -12.18
C PRO A 58 17.19 -16.30 -11.64
N GLU A 59 17.81 -16.27 -10.46
CA GLU A 59 17.97 -17.49 -9.67
C GLU A 59 16.57 -17.88 -9.20
N SER A 60 16.09 -18.96 -9.80
CA SER A 60 15.16 -19.93 -9.26
C SER A 60 14.30 -19.40 -8.11
N ASN A 61 13.04 -19.15 -8.46
CA ASN A 61 11.88 -18.93 -7.61
C ASN A 61 11.81 -19.97 -6.47
N GLN A 62 12.65 -19.81 -5.45
CA GLN A 62 12.54 -20.51 -4.19
C GLN A 62 12.19 -19.46 -3.16
N SER A 63 10.93 -19.54 -2.75
CA SER A 63 10.36 -18.99 -1.54
C SER A 63 11.42 -18.80 -0.46
N ILE A 64 11.91 -17.58 -0.32
CA ILE A 64 12.30 -17.10 1.00
C ILE A 64 11.03 -16.48 1.59
N VAL A 65 10.01 -17.32 1.72
CA VAL A 65 9.11 -17.24 2.86
C VAL A 65 10.00 -17.68 4.01
N THR A 66 10.82 -16.77 4.53
CA THR A 66 11.13 -16.83 5.95
C THR A 66 9.77 -16.73 6.57
N SER A 67 9.27 -17.86 7.11
CA SER A 67 7.98 -17.93 7.79
C SER A 67 7.79 -16.63 8.56
N VAL A 68 6.97 -15.74 7.99
CA VAL A 68 6.40 -14.62 8.73
C VAL A 68 5.65 -15.38 9.80
N GLY A 69 6.18 -15.36 11.04
CA GLY A 69 5.58 -16.06 12.16
C GLY A 69 4.09 -15.79 12.12
N GLU A 70 3.28 -16.81 12.40
CA GLU A 70 1.82 -16.74 12.40
C GLU A 70 1.33 -15.55 13.21
N SER A 71 1.30 -14.35 12.60
CA SER A 71 0.65 -13.18 13.12
C SER A 71 -0.83 -13.46 12.92
N PRO A 72 -1.60 -13.69 14.00
CA PRO A 72 -3.00 -14.06 13.89
C PRO A 72 -3.82 -12.98 13.14
N VAL A 73 -3.34 -11.74 13.11
CA VAL A 73 -3.98 -10.63 12.39
C VAL A 73 -3.83 -10.74 10.87
N LEU A 74 -2.68 -11.18 10.34
CA LEU A 74 -2.46 -11.41 8.89
C LEU A 74 -3.19 -12.66 8.38
N SER A 75 -3.60 -13.57 9.26
CA SER A 75 -4.27 -14.81 8.88
C SER A 75 -5.80 -14.71 8.74
N ALA A 76 -6.42 -13.64 9.26
CA ALA A 76 -7.88 -13.60 9.44
C ALA A 76 -8.69 -13.13 8.22
N ASN A 77 -8.10 -12.47 7.21
CA ASN A 77 -8.83 -11.93 6.04
C ASN A 77 -8.01 -11.83 4.72
N TYR A 78 -6.79 -12.37 4.68
CA TYR A 78 -5.82 -12.09 3.63
C TYR A 78 -5.67 -13.32 2.73
N ALA A 79 -6.33 -13.29 1.59
CA ALA A 79 -6.20 -14.34 0.59
C ALA A 79 -5.44 -13.78 -0.61
N GLU A 80 -4.74 -14.67 -1.32
CA GLU A 80 -3.99 -14.42 -2.57
C GLU A 80 -4.60 -13.32 -3.45
N PRO A 81 -3.74 -12.53 -4.13
CA PRO A 81 -4.16 -11.42 -4.98
C PRO A 81 -5.35 -11.86 -5.85
N PRO A 82 -6.43 -11.07 -5.95
CA PRO A 82 -7.63 -11.50 -6.64
C PRO A 82 -7.27 -11.95 -8.06
N ALA A 83 -7.67 -13.17 -8.41
CA ALA A 83 -7.52 -13.72 -9.76
C ALA A 83 -8.28 -12.90 -10.83
N ASN A 84 -9.12 -11.94 -10.42
CA ASN A 84 -9.74 -10.97 -11.32
C ASN A 84 -8.91 -9.68 -11.39
N GLY A 85 -7.99 -9.68 -12.37
CA GLY A 85 -7.54 -8.52 -13.15
C GLY A 85 -6.75 -7.43 -12.43
N GLU A 86 -5.54 -7.15 -12.92
CA GLU A 86 -4.88 -5.86 -12.67
C GLU A 86 -5.81 -4.72 -13.07
N ASN A 87 -5.98 -3.72 -12.20
CA ASN A 87 -6.82 -2.58 -12.54
C ASN A 87 -6.07 -1.67 -13.51
N ALA A 88 -6.77 -1.28 -14.58
CA ALA A 88 -6.28 -0.26 -15.48
C ALA A 88 -6.06 1.06 -14.71
N PRO A 89 -5.06 1.86 -15.12
CA PRO A 89 -4.88 3.19 -14.57
C PRO A 89 -6.16 4.03 -14.68
N ALA A 90 -6.46 4.77 -13.64
CA ALA A 90 -7.66 5.62 -13.54
C ALA A 90 -7.27 7.10 -13.63
N GLY A 91 -7.33 7.63 -14.85
CA GLY A 91 -6.81 8.97 -15.14
C GLY A 91 -5.28 8.98 -15.04
N ASP A 92 -4.74 9.89 -14.21
CA ASP A 92 -3.29 10.05 -14.00
C ASP A 92 -2.71 9.13 -12.93
N TRP A 93 -3.50 8.24 -12.34
CA TRP A 93 -3.10 7.43 -11.19
C TRP A 93 -3.27 5.93 -11.44
N LEU A 94 -2.24 5.16 -11.08
CA LEU A 94 -2.25 3.70 -11.05
C LEU A 94 -2.43 3.21 -9.60
N PRO A 95 -3.51 2.49 -9.28
CA PRO A 95 -3.69 1.93 -7.94
C PRO A 95 -2.65 0.86 -7.63
N LEU A 96 -1.98 0.95 -6.47
CA LEU A 96 -1.11 -0.11 -5.96
C LEU A 96 -1.85 -1.05 -5.00
N GLY A 97 -2.93 -0.54 -4.39
CA GLY A 97 -3.85 -1.29 -3.55
C GLY A 97 -4.00 -0.70 -2.15
N VAL A 98 -4.72 -1.44 -1.32
CA VAL A 98 -4.86 -1.19 0.12
C VAL A 98 -4.09 -2.26 0.86
N PHE A 99 -3.25 -1.85 1.80
CA PHE A 99 -2.39 -2.70 2.61
C PHE A 99 -2.73 -2.53 4.08
N ALA A 100 -2.74 -3.62 4.83
CA ALA A 100 -2.59 -3.54 6.27
C ALA A 100 -1.10 -3.56 6.59
N LEU A 101 -0.66 -2.64 7.44
CA LEU A 101 0.69 -2.61 8.00
C LEU A 101 0.63 -2.96 9.49
N GLU A 102 1.47 -3.91 9.89
CA GLU A 102 1.57 -4.39 11.26
C GLU A 102 2.97 -4.10 11.82
N ALA A 103 3.02 -3.42 12.96
CA ALA A 103 4.26 -3.18 13.69
C ALA A 103 4.77 -4.49 14.34
N PRO A 104 6.10 -4.66 14.51
CA PRO A 104 6.69 -5.89 15.06
C PRO A 104 6.37 -6.15 16.55
N ASN A 105 5.83 -5.16 17.26
CA ASN A 105 5.39 -5.28 18.66
C ASN A 105 3.89 -5.00 18.76
N GLU A 106 3.18 -5.69 19.68
CA GLU A 106 1.73 -5.60 19.85
C GLU A 106 1.23 -4.14 19.86
N GLY A 107 0.40 -3.77 18.88
CA GLY A 107 -0.54 -2.66 19.07
C GLY A 107 -0.91 -1.78 17.87
N GLY A 108 -0.21 -1.87 16.73
CA GLY A 108 -0.47 -0.98 15.59
C GLY A 108 -0.82 -1.72 14.31
N GLU A 109 -2.12 -1.86 14.00
CA GLU A 109 -2.59 -2.13 12.64
C GLU A 109 -2.98 -0.78 12.01
N GLN A 110 -2.34 -0.44 10.89
CA GLN A 110 -2.72 0.72 10.09
C GLN A 110 -3.07 0.26 8.69
N LEU A 111 -4.17 0.77 8.15
CA LEU A 111 -4.51 0.56 6.75
C LEU A 111 -3.93 1.67 5.90
N VAL A 112 -3.33 1.31 4.78
CA VAL A 112 -2.65 2.24 3.89
C VAL A 112 -3.10 1.99 2.47
N GLN A 113 -3.69 3.00 1.85
CA GLN A 113 -4.01 3.01 0.43
C GLN A 113 -2.94 3.79 -0.33
N LEU A 114 -2.43 3.23 -1.42
CA LEU A 114 -1.39 3.85 -2.25
C LEU A 114 -1.77 3.86 -3.74
N ALA A 115 -1.43 4.95 -4.41
CA ALA A 115 -1.50 5.08 -5.86
C ALA A 115 -0.26 5.79 -6.40
N LEU A 116 0.07 5.49 -7.66
CA LEU A 116 1.29 5.90 -8.33
C LEU A 116 0.99 6.68 -9.61
N ARG A 117 1.59 7.86 -9.75
CA ARG A 117 1.55 8.67 -10.96
C ARG A 117 2.68 8.30 -11.91
N ARG A 118 2.53 8.63 -13.20
CA ARG A 118 3.51 8.31 -14.26
C ARG A 118 4.90 8.92 -14.05
N ASP A 119 4.98 10.02 -13.32
CA ASP A 119 6.23 10.70 -12.98
C ASP A 119 6.94 10.08 -11.76
N GLY A 120 6.36 9.04 -11.16
CA GLY A 120 6.89 8.39 -9.96
C GLY A 120 6.35 8.96 -8.66
N THR A 121 5.51 10.00 -8.69
CA THR A 121 4.87 10.53 -7.47
C THR A 121 3.89 9.50 -6.89
N LEU A 122 3.96 9.31 -5.58
CA LEU A 122 3.10 8.42 -4.83
C LEU A 122 2.20 9.24 -3.90
N GLU A 123 0.90 8.97 -3.92
CA GLU A 123 -0.07 9.58 -3.02
C GLU A 123 -0.98 8.51 -2.43
N GLY A 124 -1.57 8.82 -1.28
CA GLY A 124 -2.35 7.83 -0.56
C GLY A 124 -2.98 8.33 0.73
N VAL A 125 -3.53 7.39 1.48
CA VAL A 125 -4.16 7.64 2.77
C VAL A 125 -3.78 6.53 3.74
N ALA A 126 -3.27 6.94 4.91
CA ALA A 126 -3.17 6.09 6.08
C ALA A 126 -4.45 6.23 6.92
N TYR A 127 -4.96 5.12 7.45
CA TYR A 127 -6.13 5.06 8.30
C TYR A 127 -5.86 4.15 9.50
N ALA A 128 -5.98 4.73 10.69
CA ALA A 128 -5.87 4.03 11.96
C ALA A 128 -7.27 3.63 12.43
N LYS A 129 -7.62 2.35 12.28
CA LYS A 129 -8.92 1.81 12.70
C LYS A 129 -9.22 2.01 14.17
N ALA A 130 -8.19 1.99 15.03
CA ALA A 130 -8.35 2.14 16.46
C ALA A 130 -8.84 3.53 16.89
N THR A 131 -8.42 4.58 16.18
CA THR A 131 -8.76 5.97 16.49
C THR A 131 -9.78 6.59 15.52
N ASP A 132 -10.12 5.89 14.43
CA ASP A 132 -10.94 6.41 13.33
C ASP A 132 -10.32 7.68 12.71
N GLU A 133 -8.99 7.73 12.68
CA GLU A 133 -8.24 8.86 12.12
C GLU A 133 -7.60 8.49 10.79
N SER A 134 -7.62 9.42 9.86
CA SER A 134 -6.94 9.30 8.57
C SER A 134 -5.93 10.42 8.38
N SER A 135 -4.88 10.14 7.61
CA SER A 135 -3.84 11.10 7.24
C SER A 135 -3.40 10.86 5.81
N ASN A 136 -3.20 11.94 5.07
CA ASN A 136 -2.72 11.86 3.70
C ASN A 136 -1.25 11.44 3.68
N LEU A 137 -0.90 10.73 2.62
CA LEU A 137 0.45 10.25 2.35
C LEU A 137 0.94 10.88 1.06
N THR A 138 2.19 11.35 1.10
CA THR A 138 2.89 11.86 -0.08
C THR A 138 4.26 11.20 -0.17
N GLY A 139 4.68 10.86 -1.38
CA GLY A 139 5.91 10.14 -1.62
C GLY A 139 6.34 10.13 -3.07
N GLU A 140 7.35 9.32 -3.34
CA GLU A 140 7.92 9.10 -4.67
C GLU A 140 8.56 7.72 -4.77
N VAL A 141 8.73 7.24 -5.99
CA VAL A 141 9.51 6.04 -6.28
C VAL A 141 10.88 6.46 -6.77
N ASP A 142 11.91 5.99 -6.07
CA ASP A 142 13.28 6.11 -6.49
C ASP A 142 13.59 5.09 -7.59
N ARG A 143 13.99 5.58 -8.76
CA ARG A 143 14.27 4.76 -9.94
C ARG A 143 15.52 3.91 -9.81
N GLU A 144 16.54 4.41 -9.12
CA GLU A 144 17.82 3.73 -9.01
C GLU A 144 17.70 2.49 -8.11
N THR A 145 16.89 2.60 -7.06
CA THR A 145 16.72 1.57 -6.02
C THR A 145 15.43 0.77 -6.14
N ASN A 146 14.52 1.14 -7.06
CA ASN A 146 13.17 0.57 -7.19
C ASN A 146 12.38 0.56 -5.87
N THR A 147 12.61 1.58 -5.03
CA THR A 147 12.02 1.70 -3.70
C THR A 147 11.04 2.85 -3.69
N ALA A 148 9.82 2.57 -3.23
CA ALA A 148 8.84 3.59 -2.93
C ALA A 148 9.13 4.17 -1.55
N TYR A 149 9.19 5.49 -1.44
CA TYR A 149 9.32 6.23 -0.19
C TYR A 149 8.10 7.11 -0.01
N TRP A 150 7.48 7.09 1.16
CA TRP A 150 6.34 7.96 1.46
C TRP A 150 6.34 8.41 2.92
N LYS A 151 5.62 9.49 3.20
CA LYS A 151 5.52 10.12 4.51
C LYS A 151 4.09 10.45 4.84
N VAL A 152 3.81 10.59 6.13
CA VAL A 152 2.52 11.12 6.62
C VAL A 152 2.55 12.64 6.54
N ASP A 153 1.62 13.26 5.83
CA ASP A 153 1.57 14.73 5.68
C ASP A 153 1.43 15.44 7.04
N ALA A 154 0.60 14.87 7.92
CA ALA A 154 0.39 15.38 9.27
C ALA A 154 1.66 15.28 10.15
N ASN A 155 2.59 14.38 9.83
CA ASN A 155 3.85 14.22 10.53
C ASN A 155 4.97 13.68 9.63
N GLN A 156 5.64 14.59 8.92
CA GLN A 156 6.70 14.26 7.95
C GLN A 156 7.97 13.63 8.57
N LYS A 157 8.03 13.50 9.90
CA LYS A 157 9.09 12.73 10.58
C LYS A 157 8.86 11.22 10.47
N VAL A 158 7.60 10.80 10.30
CA VAL A 158 7.26 9.41 10.03
C VAL A 158 7.44 9.15 8.54
N ALA A 159 8.33 8.22 8.21
CA ALA A 159 8.64 7.87 6.83
C ALA A 159 8.59 6.35 6.66
N PHE A 160 8.19 5.93 5.47
CA PHE A 160 8.07 4.54 5.08
C PHE A 160 8.87 4.30 3.82
N ALA A 161 9.42 3.10 3.69
CA ALA A 161 10.10 2.64 2.49
C ALA A 161 9.77 1.18 2.20
N ALA A 162 9.47 0.87 0.95
CA ALA A 162 9.29 -0.51 0.51
C ALA A 162 9.70 -0.68 -0.95
N PRO A 163 10.37 -1.80 -1.31
CA PRO A 163 10.60 -2.13 -2.71
C PRO A 163 9.27 -2.21 -3.47
N LEU A 164 9.25 -1.75 -4.72
CA LEU A 164 8.07 -1.90 -5.60
C LEU A 164 7.65 -3.36 -5.74
N LYS A 165 8.61 -4.29 -5.71
CA LYS A 165 8.32 -5.72 -5.72
C LYS A 165 7.46 -6.14 -4.52
N THR A 166 7.75 -5.64 -3.32
CA THR A 166 6.94 -5.91 -2.12
C THR A 166 5.51 -5.40 -2.30
N LEU A 167 5.37 -4.13 -2.71
CA LEU A 167 4.06 -3.51 -2.88
C LEU A 167 3.24 -4.18 -3.98
N THR A 168 3.87 -4.71 -5.03
CA THR A 168 3.19 -5.34 -6.17
C THR A 168 2.88 -6.82 -5.96
N SER A 169 3.74 -7.55 -5.23
CA SER A 169 3.50 -8.95 -4.82
C SER A 169 2.37 -9.09 -3.79
N GLY A 170 2.11 -8.03 -3.02
CA GLY A 170 0.96 -7.97 -2.10
C GLY A 170 1.25 -8.43 -0.68
N GLU A 171 2.47 -8.86 -0.36
CA GLU A 171 2.91 -9.07 1.02
C GLU A 171 4.42 -8.81 1.11
N GLY A 172 4.89 -8.33 2.27
CA GLY A 172 6.29 -8.32 2.63
C GLY A 172 6.69 -7.14 3.52
N PRO A 173 8.00 -6.93 3.72
CA PRO A 173 8.50 -5.96 4.68
C PRO A 173 8.37 -4.51 4.19
N VAL A 174 8.06 -3.62 5.13
CA VAL A 174 8.08 -2.16 4.96
C VAL A 174 8.96 -1.58 6.06
N ASP A 175 9.99 -0.84 5.66
CA ASP A 175 10.83 -0.12 6.61
C ASP A 175 10.12 1.16 7.07
N VAL A 176 10.10 1.40 8.37
CA VAL A 176 9.43 2.54 8.99
C VAL A 176 10.43 3.29 9.85
N THR A 177 10.55 4.60 9.62
CA THR A 177 11.23 5.51 10.53
C THR A 177 10.17 6.25 11.34
N LEU A 178 10.16 6.06 12.65
CA LEU A 178 9.25 6.71 13.59
C LEU A 178 9.67 8.16 13.86
N ALA A 179 8.77 8.93 14.48
CA ALA A 179 8.96 10.36 14.68
C ALA A 179 10.13 10.73 15.63
N ASP A 180 10.55 9.79 16.48
CA ASP A 180 11.72 9.88 17.35
C ASP A 180 13.03 9.44 16.67
N GLY A 181 12.95 8.96 15.42
CA GLY A 181 14.07 8.48 14.63
C GLY A 181 14.33 6.98 14.77
N GLU A 182 13.56 6.24 15.57
CA GLU A 182 13.65 4.79 15.65
C GLU A 182 13.30 4.16 14.29
N LYS A 183 14.08 3.15 13.89
CA LYS A 183 13.81 2.38 12.67
C LYS A 183 13.24 1.02 13.03
N GLN A 184 12.14 0.67 12.38
CA GLN A 184 11.44 -0.60 12.53
C GLN A 184 11.18 -1.22 11.16
N THR A 185 11.00 -2.53 11.12
CA THR A 185 10.48 -3.22 9.93
C THR A 185 9.09 -3.73 10.27
N TRP A 186 8.10 -3.23 9.55
CA TRP A 186 6.70 -3.62 9.66
C TRP A 186 6.38 -4.65 8.58
N THR A 187 5.35 -5.46 8.81
CA THR A 187 4.84 -6.39 7.81
C THR A 187 3.68 -5.74 7.07
N SER A 188 3.68 -5.83 5.75
CA SER A 188 2.56 -5.40 4.91
C SER A 188 1.85 -6.60 4.30
N ALA A 189 0.52 -6.53 4.21
CA ALA A 189 -0.29 -7.47 3.45
C ALA A 189 -1.42 -6.72 2.73
N ARG A 190 -1.58 -6.98 1.44
CA ARG A 190 -2.61 -6.37 0.59
C ARG A 190 -3.97 -6.98 0.93
N LEU A 191 -4.93 -6.11 1.14
CA LEU A 191 -6.30 -6.48 1.48
C LEU A 191 -7.18 -6.63 0.24
N LYS A 192 -8.16 -7.53 0.32
CA LYS A 192 -9.23 -7.63 -0.67
C LYS A 192 -10.28 -6.55 -0.43
N GLN A 193 -10.90 -6.10 -1.52
CA GLN A 193 -12.06 -5.22 -1.42
C GLN A 193 -13.13 -5.89 -0.54
N PRO A 194 -13.65 -5.21 0.49
CA PRO A 194 -14.76 -5.74 1.28
C PRO A 194 -15.99 -5.88 0.38
N ALA A 195 -16.68 -7.02 0.49
CA ALA A 195 -17.93 -7.26 -0.21
C ALA A 195 -18.95 -6.15 0.11
N GLU A 196 -19.78 -5.80 -0.88
CA GLU A 196 -20.88 -4.84 -0.70
C GLU A 196 -22.01 -5.33 0.19
#